data_AF-A0A920QFL7-F1
#
_entry.id   AF-A0A920QFL7-F1
#
_cell.length_a   1.000
_cell.length_b   1.000
_cell.length_c   1.000
_cell.angle_alpha   90.00
_cell.angle_beta   90.00
_cell.angle_gamma   90.00
#
_symmetry.space_group_name_H-M   'P 1'
#
loop_
_entity.id
_entity.type
_entity.pdbx_description
1 polymer ?
#
loop_
_entity_poly.entity_id
_entity_poly.type
_entity_poly.pdbx_seq_one_letter_code
_entity_poly.pdbx_strand_id
1 'polypeptide(L)'
;MIPENDKIAEVPRIEFSFFDPVTSRYRVLAKGPFPLKVKPGDKPVAPVVDGSRTQETVEPDAPPQTDILTIKHHLGSLAQATPLIARPSYWMLQSIPLLLWLGALAWRRKTNALANNPRLRRELQVAERTRAGLAKLDALADGGEIGEFHAELADLLREQIGLQLDIPAKGITGDIIHSPAAHKRLSEDTRGDIRKLFTASDQASYAGSQTTGEMKANLALLKELFHSLK
;
A
#
# COMPACT_ATOMS: atom_id res chain seq x y z
N MET A 1 61.63 -17.28 -4.43
CA MET A 1 62.66 -18.32 -4.64
C MET A 1 63.98 -17.60 -4.78
N ILE A 2 64.87 -17.71 -3.79
CA ILE A 2 66.24 -17.20 -3.88
C ILE A 2 67.09 -18.40 -4.32
N PRO A 3 67.80 -18.36 -5.46
CA PRO A 3 68.60 -19.49 -5.91
C PRO A 3 69.84 -19.64 -5.01
N GLU A 4 69.93 -20.77 -4.31
CA GLU A 4 71.05 -21.09 -3.40
C GLU A 4 72.23 -21.77 -4.12
N ASN A 5 72.10 -22.06 -5.42
CA ASN A 5 73.07 -22.82 -6.20
C ASN A 5 73.26 -22.21 -7.61
N ASP A 6 74.52 -22.14 -8.06
CA ASP A 6 74.94 -21.54 -9.33
C ASP A 6 74.58 -22.36 -10.57
N LYS A 7 74.05 -23.59 -10.37
CA LYS A 7 73.64 -24.51 -11.45
C LYS A 7 72.18 -24.39 -11.90
N ILE A 8 71.39 -23.48 -11.32
CA ILE A 8 69.97 -23.34 -11.70
C ILE A 8 69.86 -22.50 -12.99
N ALA A 9 69.59 -23.17 -14.10
CA ALA A 9 69.57 -22.58 -15.44
C ALA A 9 68.19 -22.04 -15.89
N GLU A 10 67.09 -22.44 -15.24
CA GLU A 10 65.74 -22.06 -15.68
C GLU A 10 64.77 -21.90 -14.50
N VAL A 11 63.87 -20.92 -14.60
CA VAL A 11 62.69 -20.84 -13.70
C VAL A 11 61.62 -21.80 -14.22
N PRO A 12 61.10 -22.71 -13.38
CA PRO A 12 60.02 -23.60 -13.78
C PRO A 12 58.75 -22.83 -14.14
N ARG A 13 57.95 -23.41 -15.04
CA ARG A 13 56.68 -22.84 -15.50
C ARG A 13 55.78 -22.49 -14.31
N ILE A 14 55.29 -21.26 -14.30
CA ILE A 14 54.37 -20.77 -13.26
C ILE A 14 52.96 -20.82 -13.81
N GLU A 15 52.05 -21.40 -13.04
CA GLU A 15 50.63 -21.47 -13.36
C GLU A 15 49.83 -20.63 -12.37
N PHE A 16 48.87 -19.85 -12.88
CA PHE A 16 47.94 -19.07 -12.09
C PHE A 16 46.51 -19.36 -12.54
N SER A 17 45.70 -19.86 -11.62
CA SER A 17 44.29 -20.18 -11.87
C SER A 17 43.40 -19.07 -11.33
N PHE A 18 42.48 -18.58 -12.14
CA PHE A 18 41.48 -17.59 -11.72
C PHE A 18 40.10 -17.91 -12.28
N PHE A 19 39.07 -17.43 -11.57
CA PHE A 19 37.68 -17.57 -12.00
C PHE A 19 37.31 -16.43 -12.95
N ASP A 20 36.83 -16.77 -14.15
CA ASP A 20 36.29 -15.79 -15.11
C ASP A 20 34.76 -15.66 -14.91
N PRO A 21 34.26 -14.52 -14.38
CA PRO A 21 32.84 -14.35 -14.09
C PRO A 21 31.97 -14.23 -15.34
N VAL A 22 32.55 -13.93 -16.51
CA VAL A 22 31.79 -13.82 -17.77
C VAL A 22 31.50 -15.20 -18.33
N THR A 23 32.50 -16.10 -18.28
CA THR A 23 32.33 -17.48 -18.77
C THR A 23 31.97 -18.49 -17.69
N SER A 24 31.88 -18.05 -16.43
CA SER A 24 31.54 -18.84 -15.23
C SER A 24 32.38 -20.12 -15.09
N ARG A 25 33.66 -20.06 -15.48
CA ARG A 25 34.59 -21.20 -15.47
C ARG A 25 35.95 -20.76 -14.96
N TYR A 26 36.67 -21.69 -14.33
CA TYR A 26 38.07 -21.49 -13.95
C TYR A 26 38.97 -21.58 -15.17
N ARG A 27 39.89 -20.62 -15.30
CA ARG A 27 40.92 -20.59 -16.35
C ARG A 27 42.30 -20.58 -15.73
N VAL A 28 43.22 -21.31 -16.35
CA VAL A 28 44.62 -21.39 -15.93
C VAL A 28 45.47 -20.66 -16.95
N LEU A 29 46.20 -19.64 -16.49
CA LEU A 29 47.25 -18.99 -17.28
C LEU A 29 48.58 -19.55 -16.83
N ALA A 30 49.38 -20.01 -17.79
CA ALA A 30 50.70 -20.53 -17.51
C ALA A 30 51.73 -19.86 -18.39
N LYS A 31 52.87 -19.52 -17.79
CA LYS A 31 53.97 -18.86 -18.50
C LYS A 31 55.32 -19.40 -18.03
N GLY A 32 56.24 -19.53 -18.97
CA GLY A 32 57.55 -20.16 -18.77
C GLY A 32 57.67 -21.52 -19.48
N PRO A 33 58.81 -22.21 -19.34
CA PRO A 33 59.96 -21.88 -18.50
C PRO A 33 60.73 -20.62 -18.97
N PHE A 34 61.39 -19.93 -18.03
CA PHE A 34 62.20 -18.74 -18.33
C PHE A 34 63.67 -19.05 -18.13
N PRO A 35 64.54 -18.86 -19.15
CA PRO A 35 65.96 -19.11 -19.00
C PRO A 35 66.60 -18.08 -18.07
N LEU A 36 67.42 -18.55 -17.13
CA LEU A 36 68.20 -17.72 -16.21
C LEU A 36 69.69 -17.90 -16.48
N LYS A 37 70.42 -16.78 -16.57
CA LYS A 37 71.88 -16.79 -16.61
C LYS A 37 72.40 -16.21 -15.30
N VAL A 38 72.72 -17.09 -14.34
CA VAL A 38 73.25 -16.70 -13.03
C VAL A 38 74.74 -16.36 -13.19
N LYS A 39 75.13 -15.16 -12.76
CA LYS A 39 76.55 -14.77 -12.60
C LYS A 39 76.87 -14.83 -11.10
N PRO A 40 77.92 -15.53 -10.65
CA PRO A 40 78.29 -15.54 -9.24
C PRO A 40 78.71 -14.13 -8.80
N GLY A 41 78.08 -13.62 -7.73
CA GLY A 41 78.48 -12.39 -7.07
C GLY A 41 79.51 -12.69 -5.98
N ASP A 42 80.48 -11.80 -5.80
CA ASP A 42 81.38 -11.85 -4.65
C ASP A 42 80.59 -11.71 -3.33
N LYS A 43 81.14 -12.35 -2.29
CA LYS A 43 80.60 -12.62 -0.95
C LYS A 43 79.58 -11.58 -0.40
N PRO A 44 78.59 -12.04 0.39
CA PRO A 44 77.59 -11.15 0.98
C PRO A 44 78.26 -10.14 1.92
N VAL A 45 78.09 -8.85 1.64
CA VAL A 45 78.41 -7.78 2.59
C VAL A 45 77.28 -7.76 3.62
N ALA A 46 77.59 -8.16 4.85
CA ALA A 46 76.68 -7.98 5.97
C ALA A 46 76.46 -6.46 6.20
N PRO A 47 75.24 -6.01 6.54
CA PRO A 47 74.99 -4.61 6.82
C PRO A 47 75.76 -4.20 8.08
N VAL A 48 76.66 -3.22 7.93
CA VAL A 48 77.28 -2.53 9.07
C VAL A 48 76.23 -1.60 9.65
N VAL A 49 75.76 -1.90 10.86
CA VAL A 49 75.05 -0.94 11.70
C VAL A 49 76.11 -0.03 12.31
N ASP A 50 76.31 1.15 11.73
CA ASP A 50 77.26 2.12 12.28
C ASP A 50 76.55 3.05 13.28
N GLY A 51 76.76 2.74 14.56
CA GLY A 51 76.51 3.65 15.67
C GLY A 51 77.82 4.32 16.08
N SER A 52 77.80 5.65 16.14
CA SER A 52 78.83 6.54 16.73
C SER A 52 80.06 6.91 15.89
N ARG A 53 79.94 8.08 15.22
CA ARG A 53 80.86 9.24 15.23
C ARG A 53 82.38 8.94 15.19
N THR A 54 83.06 9.37 14.13
CA THR A 54 83.92 10.58 14.04
C THR A 54 84.67 10.60 12.69
N GLN A 55 84.53 11.72 11.93
CA GLN A 55 85.41 12.35 10.90
C GLN A 55 86.22 11.48 9.91
N GLU A 56 86.45 11.82 8.66
CA GLU A 56 86.08 12.87 7.70
C GLU A 56 86.69 12.36 6.39
N THR A 57 85.94 12.25 5.28
CA THR A 57 86.45 12.47 3.93
C THR A 57 85.26 12.77 3.01
N VAL A 58 85.41 13.85 2.28
CA VAL A 58 84.42 14.60 1.51
C VAL A 58 84.19 13.97 0.12
N GLU A 59 82.93 13.54 -0.10
CA GLU A 59 82.07 13.70 -1.31
C GLU A 59 82.29 12.88 -2.62
N PRO A 60 81.27 12.81 -3.52
CA PRO A 60 79.82 12.80 -3.28
C PRO A 60 79.04 11.76 -4.12
N ASP A 61 77.82 11.48 -3.66
CA ASP A 61 76.65 11.00 -4.43
C ASP A 61 76.59 9.54 -4.90
N ALA A 62 76.50 8.61 -3.93
CA ALA A 62 75.74 7.38 -4.15
C ALA A 62 74.27 7.69 -3.83
N PRO A 63 73.30 7.47 -4.75
CA PRO A 63 71.90 7.78 -4.48
C PRO A 63 71.42 6.94 -3.28
N PRO A 64 70.59 7.53 -2.38
CA PRO A 64 70.11 6.84 -1.20
C PRO A 64 69.38 5.57 -1.63
N GLN A 65 69.81 4.43 -1.08
CA GLN A 65 69.10 3.16 -1.24
C GLN A 65 67.81 3.26 -0.43
N THR A 66 66.75 3.78 -1.06
CA THR A 66 65.43 3.92 -0.46
C THR A 66 64.82 2.52 -0.31
N ASP A 67 64.99 1.93 0.88
CA ASP A 67 64.50 0.60 1.29
C ASP A 67 62.95 0.51 1.41
N ILE A 68 62.22 1.50 0.89
CA ILE A 68 60.76 1.50 0.82
C ILE A 68 60.37 1.87 -0.59
N LEU A 69 59.90 0.88 -1.36
CA LEU A 69 59.27 1.10 -2.64
C LEU A 69 58.05 2.03 -2.45
N THR A 70 58.08 3.21 -3.07
CA THR A 70 56.98 4.18 -3.04
C THR A 70 55.68 3.52 -3.50
N ILE A 71 54.61 3.68 -2.70
CA ILE A 71 53.28 3.17 -3.01
C ILE A 71 52.86 3.71 -4.38
N LYS A 72 52.48 2.83 -5.31
CA LYS A 72 51.95 3.24 -6.62
C LYS A 72 50.63 3.97 -6.42
N HIS A 73 50.67 5.31 -6.51
CA HIS A 73 49.50 6.18 -6.36
C HIS A 73 48.51 6.16 -7.55
N HIS A 74 48.82 5.43 -8.63
CA HIS A 74 47.92 5.29 -9.77
C HIS A 74 47.17 3.96 -9.66
N LEU A 75 45.97 4.01 -9.11
CA LEU A 75 44.97 2.99 -9.40
C LEU A 75 44.70 3.12 -10.91
N GLY A 76 44.79 2.03 -11.67
CA GLY A 76 44.58 2.03 -13.12
C GLY A 76 43.15 2.46 -13.51
N SER A 77 42.73 2.17 -14.74
CA SER A 77 41.35 2.45 -15.16
C SER A 77 40.37 1.63 -14.31
N LEU A 78 39.80 2.27 -13.28
CA LEU A 78 38.74 1.72 -12.46
C LEU A 78 37.47 1.75 -13.30
N ALA A 79 36.87 0.59 -13.56
CA ALA A 79 35.55 0.54 -14.18
C ALA A 79 34.56 1.27 -13.25
N GLN A 80 34.06 2.43 -13.70
CA GLN A 80 33.01 3.15 -12.99
C GLN A 80 31.72 2.32 -13.05
N ALA A 81 31.47 1.53 -12.00
CA ALA A 81 30.17 0.94 -11.79
C ALA A 81 29.17 2.05 -11.45
N THR A 82 28.14 2.21 -12.27
CA THR A 82 27.08 3.20 -12.02
C THR A 82 26.39 2.86 -10.68
N PRO A 83 26.28 3.82 -9.75
CA PRO A 83 25.70 3.56 -8.44
C PRO A 83 24.26 3.07 -8.58
N LEU A 84 23.87 2.10 -7.74
CA LEU A 84 22.54 1.48 -7.79
C LEU A 84 21.40 2.51 -7.62
N ILE A 85 21.64 3.58 -6.86
CA ILE A 85 20.72 4.72 -6.66
C ILE A 85 20.43 5.52 -7.95
N ALA A 86 21.35 5.52 -8.91
CA ALA A 86 21.14 6.17 -10.20
C ALA A 86 20.25 5.35 -11.14
N ARG A 87 19.93 4.09 -10.78
CA ARG A 87 19.06 3.23 -11.58
C ARG A 87 17.59 3.43 -11.14
N PRO A 88 16.68 3.78 -12.05
CA PRO A 88 15.26 3.97 -11.71
C PRO A 88 14.58 2.69 -11.18
N SER A 89 15.07 1.52 -11.57
CA SER A 89 14.57 0.23 -11.08
C SER A 89 14.77 0.03 -9.57
N TYR A 90 15.82 0.62 -8.99
CA TYR A 90 16.05 0.58 -7.54
C TYR A 90 14.93 1.27 -6.77
N TRP A 91 14.51 2.45 -7.23
CA TRP A 91 13.41 3.21 -6.62
C TRP A 91 12.05 2.53 -6.81
N MET A 92 11.80 1.92 -7.97
CA MET A 92 10.59 1.12 -8.19
C MET A 92 10.50 -0.04 -7.20
N LEU A 93 11.58 -0.81 -7.03
CA LEU A 93 11.59 -1.94 -6.09
C LEU A 93 11.43 -1.46 -4.64
N GLN A 94 12.07 -0.34 -4.28
CA GLN A 94 11.98 0.24 -2.94
C GLN A 94 10.59 0.86 -2.65
N SER A 95 9.81 1.20 -3.67
CA SER A 95 8.45 1.72 -3.52
C SER A 95 7.41 0.65 -3.16
N ILE A 96 7.70 -0.63 -3.43
CA ILE A 96 6.74 -1.74 -3.24
C ILE A 96 6.25 -1.83 -1.78
N PRO A 97 7.10 -1.81 -0.74
CA PRO A 97 6.64 -1.86 0.65
C PRO A 97 5.75 -0.67 1.01
N LEU A 98 6.06 0.52 0.48
CA LEU A 98 5.26 1.73 0.71
C LEU A 98 3.88 1.61 0.04
N LEU A 99 3.83 1.12 -1.20
CA LEU A 99 2.58 0.87 -1.92
C LEU A 99 1.73 -0.20 -1.23
N LEU A 100 2.35 -1.28 -0.75
CA LEU A 100 1.65 -2.32 0.01
C LEU A 100 1.07 -1.75 1.32
N TRP A 101 1.84 -0.92 2.03
CA TRP A 101 1.37 -0.26 3.25
C TRP A 101 0.22 0.72 2.97
N LEU A 102 0.32 1.54 1.92
CA LEU A 102 -0.74 2.44 1.48
C LEU A 102 -1.99 1.66 1.03
N GLY A 103 -1.82 0.56 0.30
CA GLY A 103 -2.89 -0.32 -0.11
C GLY A 103 -3.61 -0.95 1.08
N ALA A 104 -2.85 -1.48 2.05
CA ALA A 104 -3.39 -2.01 3.29
C ALA A 104 -4.11 -0.93 4.12
N LEU A 105 -3.57 0.29 4.19
CA LEU A 105 -4.20 1.42 4.87
C LEU A 105 -5.51 1.83 4.18
N ALA A 106 -5.53 1.89 2.85
CA ALA A 106 -6.73 2.20 2.07
C ALA A 106 -7.79 1.10 2.23
N TRP A 107 -7.38 -0.17 2.20
CA TRP A 107 -8.27 -1.29 2.44
C TRP A 107 -8.87 -1.23 3.85
N ARG A 108 -8.02 -1.04 4.87
CA ARG A 108 -8.46 -0.86 6.26
C ARG A 108 -9.38 0.34 6.42
N ARG A 109 -9.13 1.45 5.73
CA ARG A 109 -10.04 2.61 5.74
C ARG A 109 -11.36 2.29 5.08
N LYS A 110 -11.38 1.56 3.97
CA LYS A 110 -12.64 1.14 3.32
C LYS A 110 -13.44 0.19 4.22
N THR A 111 -12.80 -0.82 4.81
CA THR A 111 -13.47 -1.75 5.73
C THR A 111 -13.94 -1.04 7.00
N ASN A 112 -13.13 -0.11 7.54
CA ASN A 112 -13.51 0.67 8.70
C ASN A 112 -14.55 1.74 8.39
N ALA A 113 -14.62 2.29 7.18
CA ALA A 113 -15.69 3.21 6.78
C ALA A 113 -17.05 2.50 6.75
N LEU A 114 -17.06 1.24 6.33
CA LEU A 114 -18.23 0.36 6.40
C LEU A 114 -18.54 -0.05 7.86
N ALA A 115 -17.54 -0.35 8.68
CA ALA A 115 -17.74 -0.80 10.06
C ALA A 115 -18.05 0.32 11.08
N ASN A 116 -17.45 1.50 10.93
CA ASN A 116 -17.55 2.61 11.89
C ASN A 116 -18.74 3.54 11.65
N ASN A 117 -19.48 3.41 10.54
CA ASN A 117 -20.67 4.20 10.29
C ASN A 117 -21.93 3.32 10.31
N PRO A 118 -22.41 2.91 11.50
CA PRO A 118 -23.69 2.20 11.62
C PRO A 118 -24.85 3.01 11.03
N ARG A 119 -24.76 4.35 11.07
CA ARG A 119 -25.74 5.26 10.43
C ARG A 119 -25.76 5.12 8.92
N LEU A 120 -24.62 5.18 8.23
CA LEU A 120 -24.56 5.01 6.77
C LEU A 120 -25.03 3.61 6.33
N ARG A 121 -24.72 2.56 7.11
CA ARG A 121 -25.26 1.22 6.84
C ARG A 121 -26.78 1.17 6.98
N ARG A 122 -27.31 1.80 8.02
CA ARG A 122 -28.77 1.91 8.25
C ARG A 122 -29.44 2.72 7.14
N GLU A 123 -28.85 3.83 6.71
CA GLU A 123 -29.33 4.65 5.59
C GLU A 123 -29.37 3.87 4.27
N LEU A 124 -28.30 3.14 3.93
CA LEU A 124 -28.26 2.33 2.71
C LEU A 124 -29.29 1.19 2.74
N GLN A 125 -29.40 0.49 3.87
CA GLN A 125 -30.39 -0.58 4.04
C GLN A 125 -31.81 -0.05 3.91
N VAL A 126 -32.12 1.08 4.54
CA VAL A 126 -33.43 1.72 4.42
C VAL A 126 -33.64 2.20 2.98
N ALA A 127 -32.66 2.80 2.32
CA ALA A 127 -32.79 3.25 0.93
C ALA A 127 -33.09 2.08 -0.04
N GLU A 128 -32.40 0.95 0.11
CA GLU A 128 -32.69 -0.27 -0.65
C GLU A 128 -34.09 -0.79 -0.35
N ARG A 129 -34.48 -0.84 0.94
CA ARG A 129 -35.78 -1.32 1.38
C ARG A 129 -36.92 -0.41 0.92
N THR A 130 -36.74 0.91 0.94
CA THR A 130 -37.66 1.91 0.40
C THR A 130 -37.84 1.74 -1.10
N ARG A 131 -36.75 1.56 -1.86
CA ARG A 131 -36.84 1.35 -3.31
C ARG A 131 -37.59 0.06 -3.65
N ALA A 132 -37.27 -1.04 -2.97
CA ALA A 132 -37.96 -2.32 -3.16
C ALA A 132 -39.43 -2.24 -2.73
N GLY A 133 -39.72 -1.57 -1.61
CA GLY A 133 -41.06 -1.39 -1.09
C GLY A 133 -41.93 -0.51 -1.97
N LEU A 134 -41.40 0.60 -2.51
CA LEU A 134 -42.14 1.44 -3.47
C LEU A 134 -42.52 0.65 -4.73
N ALA A 135 -41.61 -0.17 -5.27
CA ALA A 135 -41.90 -1.03 -6.42
C ALA A 135 -42.97 -2.09 -6.08
N LYS A 136 -42.92 -2.64 -4.86
CA LYS A 136 -43.94 -3.58 -4.37
C LYS A 136 -45.30 -2.90 -4.19
N LEU A 137 -45.33 -1.68 -3.65
CA LEU A 137 -46.56 -0.89 -3.50
C LEU A 137 -47.19 -0.54 -4.86
N ASP A 138 -46.39 -0.19 -5.86
CA ASP A 138 -46.88 0.04 -7.22
C ASP A 138 -47.55 -1.25 -7.77
N ALA A 139 -46.94 -2.42 -7.57
CA ALA A 139 -47.51 -3.71 -7.99
C ALA A 139 -48.79 -4.09 -7.21
N LEU A 140 -48.83 -3.85 -5.89
CA LEU A 140 -49.98 -4.14 -5.04
C LEU A 140 -51.17 -3.21 -5.35
N ALA A 141 -50.91 -1.94 -5.67
CA ALA A 141 -51.93 -0.99 -6.09
C ALA A 141 -52.60 -1.43 -7.41
N ASP A 142 -51.83 -1.95 -8.36
CA ASP A 142 -52.35 -2.49 -9.62
C ASP A 142 -53.08 -3.83 -9.43
N GLY A 143 -52.63 -4.66 -8.46
CA GLY A 143 -53.26 -5.92 -8.08
C GLY A 143 -54.56 -5.77 -7.27
N GLY A 144 -54.82 -4.59 -6.70
CA GLY A 144 -56.02 -4.33 -5.88
C GLY A 144 -55.97 -4.95 -4.47
N GLU A 145 -54.79 -5.36 -4.01
CA GLU A 145 -54.58 -6.01 -2.71
C GLU A 145 -54.49 -4.97 -1.59
N ILE A 146 -55.65 -4.46 -1.15
CA ILE A 146 -55.76 -3.35 -0.19
C ILE A 146 -55.02 -3.66 1.13
N GLY A 147 -55.23 -4.85 1.70
CA GLY A 147 -54.63 -5.22 2.99
C GLY A 147 -53.10 -5.25 2.96
N GLU A 148 -52.51 -5.88 1.94
CA GLU A 148 -51.05 -5.96 1.79
C GLU A 148 -50.45 -4.59 1.43
N PHE A 149 -51.15 -3.79 0.62
CA PHE A 149 -50.72 -2.44 0.27
C PHE A 149 -50.55 -1.55 1.51
N HIS A 150 -51.57 -1.51 2.38
CA HIS A 150 -51.51 -0.67 3.58
C HIS A 150 -50.52 -1.18 4.63
N ALA A 151 -50.37 -2.50 4.78
CA ALA A 151 -49.34 -3.07 5.64
C ALA A 151 -47.93 -2.66 5.18
N GLU A 152 -47.64 -2.82 3.89
CA GLU A 152 -46.35 -2.42 3.31
C GLU A 152 -46.12 -0.90 3.39
N LEU A 153 -47.16 -0.10 3.17
CA LEU A 153 -47.09 1.37 3.25
C LEU A 153 -46.78 1.84 4.68
N ALA A 154 -47.48 1.28 5.68
CA ALA A 154 -47.24 1.59 7.08
C ALA A 154 -45.83 1.16 7.52
N ASP A 155 -45.35 0.00 7.08
CA ASP A 155 -44.03 -0.49 7.42
C ASP A 155 -42.92 0.39 6.81
N LEU A 156 -43.05 0.82 5.55
CA LEU A 156 -42.10 1.75 4.92
C LEU A 156 -42.08 3.11 5.60
N LEU A 157 -43.24 3.65 6.00
CA LEU A 157 -43.33 4.88 6.78
C LEU A 157 -42.59 4.75 8.11
N ARG A 158 -42.84 3.66 8.85
CA ARG A 158 -42.19 3.39 10.13
C ARG A 158 -40.67 3.26 9.99
N GLU A 159 -40.19 2.59 8.94
CA GLU A 159 -38.75 2.47 8.69
C GLU A 159 -38.09 3.82 8.40
N GLN A 160 -38.71 4.65 7.56
CA GLN A 160 -38.17 5.96 7.20
C GLN A 160 -38.18 6.93 8.40
N ILE A 161 -39.26 6.94 9.18
CA ILE A 161 -39.35 7.75 10.39
C ILE A 161 -38.35 7.24 11.44
N GLY A 162 -38.22 5.92 11.60
CA GLY A 162 -37.25 5.31 12.50
C GLY A 162 -35.81 5.68 12.15
N LEU A 163 -35.49 5.80 10.85
CA LEU A 163 -34.20 6.31 10.40
C LEU A 163 -34.01 7.79 10.76
N GLN A 164 -34.98 8.64 10.46
CA GLN A 164 -34.90 10.09 10.69
C GLN A 164 -34.83 10.48 12.17
N LEU A 165 -35.56 9.76 13.03
CA LEU A 165 -35.61 9.99 14.47
C LEU A 165 -34.56 9.18 15.25
N ASP A 166 -33.82 8.28 14.60
CA ASP A 166 -32.87 7.34 15.21
C ASP A 166 -33.51 6.40 16.26
N ILE A 167 -34.79 6.06 16.07
CA ILE A 167 -35.60 5.21 16.97
C ILE A 167 -35.90 3.87 16.25
N PRO A 168 -36.06 2.73 16.95
CA PRO A 168 -36.49 1.48 16.31
C PRO A 168 -37.84 1.65 15.59
N ALA A 169 -37.95 1.14 14.36
CA ALA A 169 -39.18 1.25 13.56
C ALA A 169 -40.37 0.50 14.19
N LYS A 170 -40.10 -0.52 15.01
CA LYS A 170 -41.13 -1.30 15.72
C LYS A 170 -41.76 -0.46 16.82
N GLY A 171 -43.08 -0.25 16.73
CA GLY A 171 -43.86 0.52 17.70
C GLY A 171 -44.06 2.00 17.32
N ILE A 172 -43.57 2.43 16.15
CA ILE A 172 -43.88 3.77 15.64
C ILE A 172 -45.33 3.80 15.16
N THR A 173 -46.12 4.67 15.78
CA THR A 173 -47.51 4.97 15.40
C THR A 173 -47.64 6.46 15.08
N GLY A 174 -48.81 6.88 14.58
CA GLY A 174 -49.09 8.29 14.26
C GLY A 174 -48.79 9.28 15.40
N ASP A 175 -48.81 8.84 16.66
CA ASP A 175 -48.53 9.67 17.83
C ASP A 175 -47.07 10.17 17.90
N ILE A 176 -46.15 9.55 17.15
CA ILE A 176 -44.73 9.98 17.10
C ILE A 176 -44.58 11.42 16.61
N ILE A 177 -45.57 11.91 15.87
CA ILE A 177 -45.69 13.29 15.35
C ILE A 177 -45.73 14.31 16.48
N HIS A 178 -46.23 13.96 17.66
CA HIS A 178 -46.27 14.85 18.83
C HIS A 178 -45.00 14.77 19.69
N SER A 179 -44.06 13.90 19.33
CA SER A 179 -42.82 13.77 20.10
C SER A 179 -41.91 15.01 19.92
N PRO A 180 -41.17 15.42 20.96
CA PRO A 180 -40.21 16.52 20.85
C PRO A 180 -39.15 16.28 19.77
N ALA A 181 -38.80 15.02 19.52
CA ALA A 181 -37.87 14.62 18.47
C ALA A 181 -38.43 14.93 17.06
N ALA A 182 -39.72 14.68 16.84
CA ALA A 182 -40.39 15.01 15.59
C ALA A 182 -40.50 16.52 15.36
N HIS A 183 -40.82 17.29 16.40
CA HIS A 183 -40.86 18.76 16.29
C HIS A 183 -39.50 19.38 15.94
N LYS A 184 -38.40 18.79 16.37
CA LYS A 184 -37.05 19.30 16.12
C LYS A 184 -36.50 18.92 14.74
N ARG A 185 -36.94 17.81 14.17
CA ARG A 185 -36.40 17.25 12.92
C ARG A 185 -37.34 17.33 11.71
N LEU A 186 -38.65 17.44 11.93
CA LEU A 186 -39.65 17.47 10.86
C LEU A 186 -40.43 18.79 10.84
N SER A 187 -40.66 19.31 9.64
CA SER A 187 -41.51 20.48 9.43
C SER A 187 -42.98 20.17 9.80
N GLU A 188 -43.79 21.21 10.05
CA GLU A 188 -45.23 21.04 10.30
C GLU A 188 -45.95 20.37 9.12
N ASP A 189 -45.56 20.71 7.90
CA ASP A 189 -46.17 20.17 6.67
C ASP A 189 -45.89 18.67 6.52
N THR A 190 -44.61 18.29 6.66
CA THR A 190 -44.16 16.89 6.67
C THR A 190 -44.87 16.06 7.74
N ARG A 191 -45.10 16.65 8.94
CA ARG A 191 -45.88 15.99 10.00
C ARG A 191 -47.35 15.84 9.65
N GLY A 192 -47.94 16.83 9.00
CA GLY A 192 -49.31 16.76 8.50
C GLY A 192 -49.50 15.61 7.52
N ASP A 193 -48.55 15.44 6.60
CA ASP A 193 -48.60 14.39 5.58
C ASP A 193 -48.38 12.99 6.16
N ILE A 194 -47.45 12.85 7.11
CA ILE A 194 -47.27 11.58 7.82
C ILE A 194 -48.56 11.20 8.56
N ARG A 195 -49.24 12.17 9.19
CA ARG A 195 -50.52 11.91 9.87
C ARG A 195 -51.59 11.43 8.90
N LYS A 196 -51.75 12.10 7.75
CA LYS A 196 -52.72 11.71 6.72
C LYS A 196 -52.49 10.28 6.25
N LEU A 197 -51.23 9.88 6.00
CA LEU A 197 -50.91 8.53 5.56
C LEU A 197 -51.18 7.46 6.61
N PHE A 198 -50.83 7.72 7.88
CA PHE A 198 -51.17 6.79 8.97
C PHE A 198 -52.69 6.66 9.13
N THR A 199 -53.43 7.77 9.12
CA THR A 199 -54.90 7.75 9.19
C THR A 199 -55.51 7.00 8.01
N ALA A 200 -55.00 7.18 6.79
CA ALA A 200 -55.47 6.46 5.62
C ALA A 200 -55.19 4.95 5.71
N SER A 201 -54.03 4.56 6.26
CA SER A 201 -53.67 3.16 6.49
C SER A 201 -54.50 2.50 7.58
N ASP A 202 -54.74 3.20 8.69
CA ASP A 202 -55.58 2.72 9.78
C ASP A 202 -57.03 2.58 9.30
N GLN A 203 -57.56 3.59 8.60
CA GLN A 203 -58.90 3.55 8.03
C GLN A 203 -59.07 2.39 7.06
N ALA A 204 -58.11 2.13 6.18
CA ALA A 204 -58.19 1.00 5.27
C ALA A 204 -58.15 -0.36 6.00
N SER A 205 -57.39 -0.45 7.10
CA SER A 205 -57.30 -1.67 7.91
C SER A 205 -58.61 -1.99 8.63
N TYR A 206 -59.41 -0.98 9.02
CA TYR A 206 -60.67 -1.15 9.75
C TYR A 206 -61.94 -1.04 8.91
N ALA A 207 -61.93 -0.25 7.82
CA ALA A 207 -63.13 0.04 7.01
C ALA A 207 -63.27 -0.85 5.77
N GLY A 208 -62.21 -1.57 5.37
CA GLY A 208 -62.28 -2.63 4.36
C GLY A 208 -62.65 -2.21 2.93
N SER A 209 -62.82 -0.92 2.63
CA SER A 209 -63.08 -0.44 1.27
C SER A 209 -62.22 0.78 0.95
N GLN A 210 -61.32 0.64 -0.01
CA GLN A 210 -60.56 1.75 -0.58
C GLN A 210 -60.41 1.53 -2.09
N THR A 211 -60.49 2.61 -2.87
CA THR A 211 -60.38 2.51 -4.33
C THR A 211 -58.93 2.47 -4.79
N THR A 212 -58.65 1.88 -5.96
CA THR A 212 -57.32 1.91 -6.58
C THR A 212 -56.81 3.35 -6.81
N GLY A 213 -57.72 4.31 -7.02
CA GLY A 213 -57.38 5.73 -7.13
C GLY A 213 -56.85 6.30 -5.81
N GLU A 214 -57.46 5.96 -4.68
CA GLU A 214 -57.00 6.36 -3.34
C GLU A 214 -55.65 5.71 -2.98
N MET A 215 -55.43 4.45 -3.33
CA MET A 215 -54.13 3.79 -3.15
C MET A 215 -53.01 4.49 -3.94
N LYS A 216 -53.27 4.86 -5.20
CA LYS A 216 -52.30 5.60 -6.03
C LYS A 216 -52.05 7.02 -5.51
N ALA A 217 -53.08 7.69 -4.98
CA ALA A 217 -52.91 8.99 -4.35
C ALA A 217 -52.06 8.92 -3.07
N ASN A 218 -52.30 7.93 -2.21
CA ASN A 218 -51.50 7.68 -1.01
C ASN A 218 -50.04 7.36 -1.36
N LEU A 219 -49.80 6.59 -2.42
CA LEU A 219 -48.47 6.27 -2.92
C LEU A 219 -47.74 7.50 -3.48
N ALA A 220 -48.44 8.39 -4.21
CA ALA A 220 -47.86 9.63 -4.70
C ALA A 220 -47.42 10.55 -3.55
N LEU A 221 -48.29 10.69 -2.53
CA LEU A 221 -48.00 11.47 -1.32
C LEU A 221 -46.81 10.88 -0.54
N LEU A 222 -46.70 9.55 -0.46
CA LEU A 222 -45.54 8.87 0.12
C LEU A 222 -44.23 9.19 -0.64
N LYS A 223 -44.26 9.18 -1.97
CA LYS A 223 -43.09 9.51 -2.81
C LYS A 223 -42.64 10.96 -2.60
N GLU A 224 -43.59 11.90 -2.49
CA GLU A 224 -43.32 13.31 -2.19
C GLU A 224 -42.72 13.50 -0.79
N LEU A 225 -43.27 12.78 0.21
CA LEU A 225 -42.72 12.77 1.56
C LEU A 225 -41.27 12.26 1.60
N PHE A 226 -40.96 11.18 0.89
CA PHE A 226 -39.60 10.67 0.83
C PHE A 226 -38.63 11.61 0.10
N HIS A 227 -39.13 12.41 -0.85
CA HIS A 227 -38.32 13.45 -1.50
C HIS A 227 -38.04 14.62 -0.55
N SER A 228 -39.01 15.06 0.24
CA SER A 228 -38.85 16.16 1.21
C SER A 228 -38.01 15.78 2.44
N LEU A 229 -37.91 14.49 2.76
CA LEU A 229 -37.10 13.96 3.87
C LEU A 229 -35.63 13.73 3.52
N LYS A 230 -35.23 13.90 2.25
CA LYS A 230 -33.86 13.70 1.75
C LYS A 230 -33.08 15.01 1.75
#